data_AF-A0A9E5BP02-F1
#
_entry.id   AF-A0A9E5BP02-F1
#
_cell.length_a   1.000
_cell.length_b   1.000
_cell.length_c   1.000
_cell.angle_alpha   90.00
_cell.angle_beta   90.00
_cell.angle_gamma   90.00
#
_symmetry.space_group_name_H-M   'P 1'
#
loop_
_entity.id
_entity.type
_entity.pdbx_description
1 polymer ?
#
loop_
_entity_poly.entity_id
_entity_poly.type
_entity_poly.pdbx_seq_one_letter_code
_entity_poly.pdbx_strand_id
1 'polypeptide(L)'
;EANSPGNSAPSADLLDERDRILANLQKLIGGQSLINSDGTATQLVGGLPLVERGLANTIGINGDGKSLSVSFKQSNGNITATQTIQRVDGGQAGALLTLKNEFIPKLEQRLNTAAIGLVKVANETIVDTDSTSAPIRIFGFKVGSNTYSDFNDSRLTVSVPSFNVSSEVDVKNLYDSLGSAAQTETATVTFKALTAGQTVIIGGLTFTAGANGASAVQVANAFSSLAVGDAAGTINTRKSLGASTGGTFTSGTLAGWSTGGPSSEYVAFTSTSSNQNVTNLSASGTGVTPTISTWKEGYTGNSVFISNQLIAENFLSIAPTDPLMYYNGGNLLNPKISSANANTAQLKSSLFGNVVADLVTDVGVQVATWKNTQKANDTVLANLKDQRDQLSGVNLDEEAANLLKYQQLYSASTKILQTGNQMFNTLLAIMN
;
A
#
# COMPACT_ATOMS: atom_id res chain seq x y z
N GLU A 1 22.78 48.45 30.32
CA GLU A 1 23.42 48.33 29.00
C GLU A 1 22.43 48.73 27.90
N ALA A 2 22.09 50.03 27.78
CA ALA A 2 21.03 50.49 26.88
C ALA A 2 21.45 51.67 25.97
N ASN A 3 22.75 51.79 25.66
CA ASN A 3 23.25 52.75 24.68
C ASN A 3 24.15 52.04 23.66
N SER A 4 23.52 51.45 22.64
CA SER A 4 24.17 51.19 21.35
C SER A 4 23.13 51.43 20.23
N PRO A 5 23.20 52.58 19.53
CA PRO A 5 22.38 52.82 18.35
C PRO A 5 22.88 51.91 17.23
N GLY A 6 22.02 51.00 16.76
CA GLY A 6 22.35 50.04 15.70
C GLY A 6 21.90 48.60 15.96
N ASN A 7 21.46 48.28 17.18
CA ASN A 7 20.82 47.00 17.47
C ASN A 7 19.31 47.20 17.57
N SER A 8 18.65 47.44 16.43
CA SER A 8 17.18 47.44 16.38
C SER A 8 16.71 46.01 16.60
N ALA A 9 16.20 45.72 17.80
CA ALA A 9 15.36 44.55 17.97
C ALA A 9 14.27 44.59 16.86
N PRO A 10 13.98 43.47 16.19
CA PRO A 10 12.95 43.43 15.15
C PRO A 10 11.64 43.98 15.73
N SER A 11 10.93 44.80 14.95
CA SER A 11 9.65 45.37 15.41
C SER A 11 8.68 44.24 15.75
N ALA A 12 7.87 44.43 16.80
CA ALA A 12 6.90 43.43 17.26
C ALA A 12 6.01 42.93 16.11
N ASP A 13 5.55 43.85 15.25
CA ASP A 13 4.75 43.54 14.07
C ASP A 13 5.42 42.53 13.11
N LEU A 14 6.75 42.60 12.93
CA LEU A 14 7.49 41.69 12.04
C LEU A 14 7.69 40.31 12.68
N LEU A 15 7.79 40.24 14.00
CA LEU A 15 7.85 38.98 14.75
C LEU A 15 6.49 38.27 14.71
N ASP A 16 5.40 39.02 14.86
CA ASP A 16 4.04 38.49 14.73
C ASP A 16 3.77 38.00 13.30
N GLU A 17 4.19 38.76 12.28
CA GLU A 17 4.05 38.37 10.88
C GLU A 17 4.86 37.10 10.57
N ARG A 18 6.10 37.01 11.07
CA ARG A 18 6.94 35.81 10.97
C ARG A 18 6.22 34.60 11.56
N ASP A 19 5.69 34.73 12.78
CA ASP A 19 5.03 33.62 13.48
C ASP A 19 3.75 33.20 12.77
N ARG A 20 2.99 34.15 12.22
CA ARG A 20 1.81 33.89 11.38
C ARG A 20 2.18 33.13 10.11
N ILE A 21 3.23 33.55 9.41
CA ILE A 21 3.71 32.90 8.18
C ILE A 21 4.23 31.50 8.49
N LEU A 22 5.01 31.31 9.56
CA LEU A 22 5.50 30.00 9.98
C LEU A 22 4.36 29.05 10.32
N ALA A 23 3.36 29.51 11.07
CA ALA A 23 2.18 28.70 11.39
C ALA A 23 1.42 28.28 10.12
N ASN A 24 1.28 29.19 9.15
CA ASN A 24 0.66 28.86 7.86
C ASN A 24 1.52 27.89 7.04
N LEU A 25 2.83 28.08 7.01
CA LEU A 25 3.77 27.19 6.32
C LEU A 25 3.70 25.78 6.92
N GLN A 26 3.70 25.66 8.25
CA GLN A 26 3.56 24.39 8.96
C GLN A 26 2.21 23.71 8.67
N LYS A 27 1.11 24.46 8.52
CA LYS A 27 -0.18 23.89 8.08
C LYS A 27 -0.13 23.34 6.65
N LEU A 28 0.61 23.99 5.76
CA LEU A 28 0.71 23.56 4.36
C LEU A 28 1.62 22.34 4.20
N ILE A 29 2.83 22.38 4.75
CA ILE A 29 3.88 21.38 4.48
C ILE A 29 4.20 20.46 5.67
N GLY A 30 3.68 20.78 6.86
CA GLY A 30 4.07 20.11 8.10
C GLY A 30 5.47 20.50 8.55
N GLY A 31 6.09 19.62 9.35
CA GLY A 31 7.46 19.79 9.82
C GLY A 31 7.59 20.62 11.10
N GLN A 32 8.82 21.05 11.39
CA GLN A 32 9.20 21.71 12.64
C GLN A 32 9.64 23.14 12.37
N SER A 33 9.07 24.09 13.10
CA SER A 33 9.49 25.49 13.12
C SER A 33 10.33 25.75 14.37
N LEU A 34 11.47 26.40 14.22
CA LEU A 34 12.33 26.81 15.32
C LEU A 34 12.60 28.32 15.22
N ILE A 35 12.57 28.99 16.37
CA ILE A 35 13.03 30.38 16.50
C ILE A 35 14.46 30.34 17.02
N ASN A 36 15.38 30.92 16.27
CA ASN A 36 16.79 30.99 16.61
C ASN A 36 17.03 32.09 17.66
N SER A 37 18.17 32.02 18.37
CA SER A 37 18.56 33.04 19.37
C SER A 37 18.73 34.44 18.79
N ASP A 38 18.96 34.55 17.48
CA ASP A 38 19.07 35.81 16.73
C ASP A 38 17.70 36.36 16.27
N GLY A 39 16.59 35.73 16.67
CA GLY A 39 15.22 36.12 16.29
C GLY A 39 14.81 35.73 14.87
N THR A 40 15.67 35.06 14.12
CA THR A 40 15.30 34.48 12.83
C THR A 40 14.58 33.14 13.01
N ALA A 41 13.94 32.64 11.96
CA ALA A 41 13.25 31.36 12.01
C ALA A 41 13.88 30.32 11.08
N THR A 42 13.72 29.06 11.46
CA THR A 42 14.11 27.90 10.68
C THR A 42 12.89 26.99 10.53
N GLN A 43 12.55 26.62 9.30
CA GLN A 43 11.52 25.62 9.00
C GLN A 43 12.18 24.37 8.43
N LEU A 44 12.01 23.24 9.12
CA LEU A 44 12.49 21.93 8.71
C LEU A 44 11.31 21.09 8.20
N VAL A 45 11.46 20.45 7.04
CA VAL A 45 10.51 19.48 6.47
C VAL A 45 11.25 18.19 6.22
N GLY A 46 10.84 17.09 6.86
CA GLY A 46 11.55 15.82 6.77
C GLY A 46 13.03 15.88 7.20
N GLY A 47 13.36 16.80 8.12
CA GLY A 47 14.73 17.06 8.57
C GLY A 47 15.54 17.99 7.65
N LEU A 48 14.99 18.44 6.52
CA LEU A 48 15.65 19.34 5.58
C LEU A 48 15.21 20.79 5.79
N PRO A 49 16.12 21.78 5.77
CA PRO A 49 15.77 23.19 5.91
C PRO A 49 15.07 23.71 4.66
N LEU A 50 13.78 24.01 4.77
CA LEU A 50 13.04 24.75 3.76
C LEU A 50 13.30 26.26 3.89
N VAL A 51 13.36 26.73 5.13
CA VAL A 51 13.80 28.09 5.47
C VAL A 51 14.87 27.95 6.55
N GLU A 52 15.98 28.64 6.37
CA GLU A 52 17.04 28.74 7.38
C GLU A 52 17.50 30.20 7.45
N ARG A 53 17.09 30.89 8.51
CA ARG A 53 17.37 32.32 8.68
C ARG A 53 16.91 33.14 7.47
N GLY A 54 17.84 33.76 6.75
CA GLY A 54 17.59 34.52 5.52
C GLY A 54 17.58 33.69 4.23
N LEU A 55 17.83 32.38 4.30
CA LEU A 55 17.84 31.49 3.14
C LEU A 55 16.49 30.81 2.99
N ALA A 56 15.90 30.92 1.80
CA ALA A 56 14.65 30.25 1.43
C ALA A 56 14.89 29.30 0.25
N ASN A 57 14.68 28.01 0.52
CA ASN A 57 14.72 26.94 -0.47
C ASN A 57 13.34 26.73 -1.08
N THR A 58 13.28 26.08 -2.24
CA THR A 58 12.00 25.79 -2.90
C THR A 58 11.64 24.32 -2.71
N ILE A 59 10.33 24.04 -2.69
CA ILE A 59 9.81 22.69 -2.68
C ILE A 59 9.11 22.41 -4.01
N GLY A 60 9.29 21.21 -4.53
CA GLY A 60 8.65 20.73 -5.74
C GLY A 60 8.20 19.28 -5.60
N ILE A 61 7.42 18.81 -6.56
CA ILE A 61 7.07 17.41 -6.69
C ILE A 61 8.12 16.76 -7.59
N ASN A 62 8.65 15.61 -7.21
CA ASN A 62 9.58 14.85 -8.04
C ASN A 62 8.90 14.37 -9.33
N GLY A 63 9.70 14.01 -10.34
CA GLY A 63 9.18 13.47 -11.61
C GLY A 63 8.36 12.18 -11.47
N ASP A 64 8.49 11.47 -10.34
CA ASP A 64 7.67 10.31 -9.98
C ASP A 64 6.22 10.68 -9.62
N GLY A 65 5.93 11.97 -9.34
CA GLY A 65 4.65 12.44 -8.85
C GLY A 65 4.26 11.92 -7.46
N LYS A 66 5.14 11.20 -6.76
CA LYS A 66 4.88 10.46 -5.51
C LYS A 66 5.75 10.94 -4.35
N SER A 67 6.76 11.74 -4.58
CA SER A 67 7.59 12.29 -3.51
C SER A 67 7.80 13.79 -3.67
N LEU A 68 8.13 14.45 -2.56
CA LEU A 68 8.51 15.86 -2.57
C LEU A 68 10.01 15.99 -2.69
N SER A 69 10.45 17.15 -3.17
CA SER A 69 11.84 17.47 -3.34
C SER A 69 12.12 18.88 -2.83
N VAL A 70 13.19 19.02 -2.03
CA VAL A 70 13.68 20.33 -1.59
C VAL A 70 14.86 20.69 -2.48
N SER A 71 14.74 21.86 -3.07
CA SER A 71 15.68 22.44 -4.02
C SER A 71 16.46 23.55 -3.31
N PHE A 72 17.74 23.27 -3.03
CA PHE A 72 18.62 24.18 -2.32
C PHE A 72 19.20 25.22 -3.26
N LYS A 73 19.04 26.50 -2.91
CA LYS A 73 19.70 27.58 -3.62
C LYS A 73 21.16 27.67 -3.17
N GLN A 74 22.10 27.33 -4.05
CA GLN A 74 23.52 27.61 -3.80
C GLN A 74 23.86 29.07 -4.19
N SER A 75 24.91 29.62 -3.57
CA SER A 75 25.35 31.03 -3.65
C SER A 75 25.63 31.58 -5.07
N ASN A 76 25.60 30.72 -6.09
CA ASN A 76 26.00 30.98 -7.48
C ASN A 76 24.86 30.77 -8.52
N GLY A 77 23.61 30.66 -8.09
CA GLY A 77 22.41 30.85 -8.92
C GLY A 77 22.06 29.78 -9.98
N ASN A 78 23.02 28.95 -10.41
CA ASN A 78 22.86 28.04 -11.56
C ASN A 78 22.82 26.54 -11.23
N ILE A 79 23.03 26.11 -9.98
CA ILE A 79 22.95 24.70 -9.59
C ILE A 79 22.03 24.54 -8.39
N THR A 80 20.90 23.87 -8.61
CA THR A 80 19.98 23.44 -7.56
C THR A 80 20.37 22.03 -7.14
N ALA A 81 20.95 21.87 -5.96
CA ALA A 81 21.01 20.54 -5.35
C ALA A 81 19.60 20.18 -4.90
N THR A 82 19.10 19.02 -5.30
CA THR A 82 17.75 18.57 -4.94
C THR A 82 17.85 17.35 -4.05
N GLN A 83 17.20 17.37 -2.88
CA GLN A 83 17.07 16.21 -2.02
C GLN A 83 15.61 15.77 -1.93
N THR A 84 15.39 14.47 -1.98
CA THR A 84 14.04 13.90 -1.94
C THR A 84 13.58 13.69 -0.51
N ILE A 85 12.34 14.10 -0.24
CA ILE A 85 11.60 13.77 0.97
C ILE A 85 10.63 12.65 0.61
N GLN A 86 10.95 11.44 1.07
CA GLN A 86 10.19 10.22 0.78
C GLN A 86 8.86 10.18 1.54
N ARG A 87 8.79 10.81 2.73
CA ARG A 87 7.58 10.82 3.55
C ARG A 87 7.41 12.18 4.22
N VAL A 88 6.19 12.71 4.13
CA VAL A 88 5.78 13.95 4.78
C VAL A 88 4.60 13.61 5.67
N ASP A 89 4.85 13.57 6.97
CA ASP A 89 3.87 13.08 7.96
C ASP A 89 2.90 14.16 8.45
N GLY A 90 2.89 15.33 7.83
CA GLY A 90 2.09 16.46 8.29
C GLY A 90 1.76 17.49 7.23
N GLY A 91 0.92 18.44 7.62
CA GLY A 91 0.39 19.46 6.74
C GLY A 91 -0.54 18.91 5.64
N GLN A 92 -1.10 19.82 4.87
CA GLN A 92 -1.97 19.50 3.74
C GLN A 92 -1.23 18.73 2.64
N ALA A 93 0.03 19.07 2.37
CA ALA A 93 0.84 18.38 1.37
C ALA A 93 1.09 16.91 1.73
N GLY A 94 1.43 16.62 2.99
CA GLY A 94 1.58 15.25 3.48
C GLY A 94 0.28 14.47 3.38
N ALA A 95 -0.84 15.07 3.79
CA ALA A 95 -2.17 14.46 3.68
C ALA A 95 -2.54 14.13 2.23
N LEU A 96 -2.35 15.08 1.29
CA LEU A 96 -2.59 14.87 -0.14
C LEU A 96 -1.69 13.78 -0.72
N LEU A 97 -0.43 13.72 -0.28
CA LEU A 97 0.52 12.69 -0.72
C LEU A 97 0.08 11.30 -0.24
N THR A 98 -0.32 11.17 1.02
CA THR A 98 -0.89 9.93 1.57
C THR A 98 -2.18 9.53 0.85
N LEU A 99 -3.06 10.50 0.56
CA LEU A 99 -4.28 10.22 -0.21
C LEU A 99 -3.96 9.69 -1.60
N LYS A 100 -3.07 10.36 -2.34
CA LYS A 100 -2.70 10.03 -3.71
C LYS A 100 -1.91 8.73 -3.83
N ASN A 101 -0.97 8.48 -2.92
CA ASN A 101 -0.03 7.39 -3.05
C ASN A 101 -0.46 6.11 -2.35
N GLU A 102 -1.29 6.22 -1.32
CA GLU A 102 -1.64 5.10 -0.47
C GLU A 102 -3.15 4.85 -0.46
N PHE A 103 -3.95 5.84 -0.05
CA PHE A 103 -5.37 5.62 0.19
C PHE A 103 -6.16 5.36 -1.10
N ILE A 104 -6.07 6.26 -2.09
CA ILE A 104 -6.79 6.14 -3.36
C ILE A 104 -6.38 4.87 -4.12
N PRO A 105 -5.08 4.56 -4.30
CA PRO A 105 -4.68 3.34 -5.00
C PRO A 105 -5.18 2.06 -4.30
N LYS A 106 -5.18 2.02 -2.96
CA LYS A 106 -5.74 0.89 -2.20
C LYS A 106 -7.26 0.75 -2.42
N LEU A 107 -7.99 1.85 -2.47
CA LEU A 107 -9.43 1.83 -2.78
C LEU A 107 -9.71 1.36 -4.20
N GLU A 108 -8.98 1.89 -5.17
CA GLU A 108 -9.07 1.47 -6.58
C GLU A 108 -8.78 -0.04 -6.71
N GLN A 109 -7.73 -0.52 -6.05
CA GLN A 109 -7.38 -1.94 -6.05
C GLN A 109 -8.52 -2.80 -5.48
N ARG A 110 -9.16 -2.41 -4.38
CA ARG A 110 -10.30 -3.13 -3.81
C ARG A 110 -11.50 -3.13 -4.74
N LEU A 111 -11.80 -1.98 -5.34
CA LEU A 111 -12.91 -1.86 -6.28
C LEU A 111 -12.67 -2.74 -7.52
N ASN A 112 -11.44 -2.73 -8.05
CA ASN A 112 -11.06 -3.57 -9.17
C ASN A 112 -11.11 -5.06 -8.80
N THR A 113 -10.68 -5.44 -7.59
CA THR A 113 -10.79 -6.81 -7.05
C THR A 113 -12.23 -7.28 -7.04
N ALA A 114 -13.14 -6.46 -6.51
CA ALA A 114 -14.57 -6.77 -6.46
C ALA A 114 -15.15 -6.92 -7.88
N ALA A 115 -14.80 -6.01 -8.79
CA ALA A 115 -15.27 -6.06 -10.18
C ALA A 115 -14.77 -7.31 -10.93
N ILE A 116 -13.48 -7.64 -10.80
CA ILE A 116 -12.89 -8.85 -11.39
C ILE A 116 -13.57 -10.10 -10.84
N GLY A 117 -13.76 -10.17 -9.51
CA GLY A 117 -14.44 -11.29 -8.88
C GLY A 117 -15.89 -11.46 -9.37
N LEU A 118 -16.63 -10.36 -9.51
CA LEU A 118 -18.00 -10.39 -10.04
C LEU A 118 -18.05 -10.92 -11.47
N VAL A 119 -17.19 -10.41 -12.35
CA VAL A 119 -17.10 -10.87 -13.75
C VAL A 119 -16.77 -12.35 -13.82
N LYS A 120 -15.87 -12.82 -12.95
CA LYS A 120 -15.50 -14.23 -12.89
C LYS A 120 -16.67 -15.10 -12.47
N VAL A 121 -17.31 -14.79 -11.35
CA VAL A 121 -18.44 -15.59 -10.83
C VAL A 121 -19.61 -15.62 -11.79
N ALA A 122 -19.93 -14.47 -12.41
CA ALA A 122 -21.01 -14.41 -13.40
C ALA A 122 -20.68 -15.27 -14.63
N ASN A 123 -19.47 -15.19 -15.17
CA ASN A 123 -19.07 -15.98 -16.34
C ASN A 123 -18.87 -17.48 -16.03
N GLU A 124 -18.52 -17.84 -14.80
CA GLU A 124 -18.38 -19.24 -14.33
C GLU A 124 -19.72 -20.00 -14.35
N THR A 125 -20.86 -19.29 -14.28
CA THR A 125 -22.19 -19.94 -14.33
C THR A 125 -22.50 -20.61 -15.67
N ILE A 126 -21.81 -20.20 -16.73
CA ILE A 126 -22.05 -20.64 -18.09
C ILE A 126 -21.21 -21.89 -18.33
N VAL A 127 -21.91 -23.01 -18.51
CA VAL A 127 -21.30 -24.27 -18.95
C VAL A 127 -21.65 -24.46 -20.41
N ASP A 128 -20.67 -24.21 -21.26
CA ASP A 128 -20.76 -24.54 -22.68
C ASP A 128 -20.27 -25.96 -22.90
N THR A 129 -21.18 -26.87 -23.22
CA THR A 129 -20.83 -28.26 -23.56
C THR A 129 -20.55 -28.42 -25.05
N ASP A 130 -20.78 -27.38 -25.85
CA ASP A 130 -20.51 -27.37 -27.28
C ASP A 130 -19.07 -26.91 -27.54
N SER A 131 -18.20 -27.85 -27.90
CA SER A 131 -16.79 -27.58 -28.19
C SER A 131 -16.55 -26.81 -29.49
N THR A 132 -17.60 -26.53 -30.28
CA THR A 132 -17.49 -25.89 -31.59
C THR A 132 -17.70 -24.38 -31.56
N SER A 133 -18.26 -23.84 -30.47
CA SER A 133 -18.55 -22.41 -30.31
C SER A 133 -17.71 -21.80 -29.19
N ALA A 134 -17.28 -20.53 -29.36
CA ALA A 134 -16.62 -19.81 -28.28
C ALA A 134 -17.60 -19.69 -27.10
N PRO A 135 -17.18 -20.03 -25.87
CA PRO A 135 -18.08 -20.05 -24.73
C PRO A 135 -18.59 -18.63 -24.47
N ILE A 136 -19.88 -18.50 -24.22
CA ILE A 136 -20.53 -17.19 -24.03
C ILE A 136 -20.06 -16.55 -22.73
N ARG A 137 -20.13 -15.21 -22.68
CA ARG A 137 -19.80 -14.40 -21.50
C ARG A 137 -20.90 -13.39 -21.26
N ILE A 138 -21.22 -13.18 -19.99
CA ILE A 138 -22.17 -12.16 -19.55
C ILE A 138 -21.43 -10.84 -19.31
N PHE A 139 -20.24 -10.90 -18.71
CA PHE A 139 -19.42 -9.72 -18.45
C PHE A 139 -18.05 -9.83 -19.11
N GLY A 140 -17.51 -8.68 -19.47
CA GLY A 140 -16.18 -8.53 -20.02
C GLY A 140 -15.63 -7.15 -19.68
N PHE A 141 -14.52 -6.80 -20.30
CA PHE A 141 -13.88 -5.51 -20.14
C PHE A 141 -13.56 -4.90 -21.49
N LYS A 142 -13.52 -3.57 -21.51
CA LYS A 142 -13.13 -2.80 -22.67
C LYS A 142 -11.60 -2.83 -22.84
N VAL A 143 -11.11 -3.25 -24.01
CA VAL A 143 -9.67 -3.29 -24.39
C VAL A 143 -9.29 -2.29 -25.48
N GLY A 144 -10.28 -1.58 -26.02
CA GLY A 144 -10.09 -0.57 -27.06
C GLY A 144 -11.35 0.27 -27.20
N SER A 145 -11.39 1.23 -28.13
CA SER A 145 -12.48 2.22 -28.19
C SER A 145 -13.89 1.59 -28.28
N ASN A 146 -14.03 0.44 -28.96
CA ASN A 146 -15.27 -0.35 -29.08
C ASN A 146 -15.01 -1.87 -29.04
N THR A 147 -13.90 -2.27 -28.43
CA THR A 147 -13.50 -3.68 -28.42
C THR A 147 -13.60 -4.21 -27.00
N TYR A 148 -14.30 -5.32 -26.85
CA TYR A 148 -14.57 -5.95 -25.57
C TYR A 148 -13.95 -7.34 -25.55
N SER A 149 -13.46 -7.75 -24.38
CA SER A 149 -12.76 -9.01 -24.15
C SER A 149 -13.22 -9.64 -22.84
N ASP A 150 -12.88 -10.91 -22.68
CA ASP A 150 -13.03 -11.64 -21.43
C ASP A 150 -11.65 -12.06 -20.88
N PHE A 151 -11.64 -12.71 -19.71
CA PHE A 151 -10.40 -13.13 -19.06
C PHE A 151 -9.63 -14.24 -19.79
N ASN A 152 -10.19 -14.81 -20.84
CA ASN A 152 -9.61 -15.88 -21.66
C ASN A 152 -9.19 -15.38 -23.05
N ASP A 153 -9.27 -14.08 -23.32
CA ASP A 153 -8.90 -13.48 -24.61
C ASP A 153 -7.39 -13.57 -24.84
N SER A 154 -6.99 -14.07 -26.02
CA SER A 154 -5.58 -14.26 -26.39
C SER A 154 -4.80 -12.95 -26.56
N ARG A 155 -5.47 -11.80 -26.60
CA ARG A 155 -4.83 -10.47 -26.64
C ARG A 155 -4.43 -9.96 -25.26
N LEU A 156 -4.83 -10.65 -24.19
CA LEU A 156 -4.34 -10.32 -22.86
C LEU A 156 -2.82 -10.54 -22.81
N THR A 157 -2.08 -9.45 -22.61
CA THR A 157 -0.61 -9.48 -22.48
C THR A 157 -0.15 -10.22 -21.23
N VAL A 158 -1.08 -10.39 -20.29
CA VAL A 158 -0.94 -11.14 -19.05
C VAL A 158 -2.26 -11.87 -18.78
N SER A 159 -2.23 -13.18 -18.57
CA SER A 159 -3.41 -13.95 -18.16
C SER A 159 -3.88 -13.52 -16.76
N VAL A 160 -5.18 -13.35 -16.61
CA VAL A 160 -5.78 -13.15 -15.27
C VAL A 160 -5.59 -14.43 -14.46
N PRO A 161 -5.10 -14.37 -13.21
CA PRO A 161 -4.87 -15.55 -12.41
C PRO A 161 -6.10 -16.46 -12.33
N SER A 162 -5.91 -17.78 -12.41
CA SER A 162 -6.98 -18.76 -12.31
C SER A 162 -7.30 -19.06 -10.84
N PHE A 163 -7.87 -18.10 -10.12
CA PHE A 163 -8.32 -18.29 -8.72
C PHE A 163 -9.81 -18.68 -8.62
N ASN A 164 -10.18 -19.63 -7.78
CA ASN A 164 -11.60 -19.90 -7.52
C ASN A 164 -12.13 -18.87 -6.51
N VAL A 165 -13.20 -18.11 -6.81
CA VAL A 165 -13.83 -17.22 -5.82
C VAL A 165 -14.89 -17.99 -5.04
N SER A 166 -14.44 -18.84 -4.11
CA SER A 166 -15.34 -19.64 -3.28
C SER A 166 -15.36 -19.21 -1.81
N SER A 167 -14.41 -18.36 -1.39
CA SER A 167 -14.29 -17.89 -0.02
C SER A 167 -13.75 -16.46 0.08
N GLU A 168 -13.88 -15.84 1.25
CA GLU A 168 -13.26 -14.54 1.57
C GLU A 168 -11.73 -14.58 1.47
N VAL A 169 -11.13 -15.73 1.77
CA VAL A 169 -9.68 -15.94 1.61
C VAL A 169 -9.28 -15.83 0.13
N ASP A 170 -10.09 -16.38 -0.77
CA ASP A 170 -9.80 -16.30 -2.21
C ASP A 170 -9.89 -14.87 -2.73
N VAL A 171 -10.88 -14.09 -2.25
CA VAL A 171 -10.99 -12.67 -2.60
C VAL A 171 -9.83 -11.87 -2.04
N LYS A 172 -9.38 -12.17 -0.81
CA LYS A 172 -8.20 -11.55 -0.23
C LYS A 172 -6.94 -11.89 -1.02
N ASN A 173 -6.77 -13.14 -1.43
CA ASN A 173 -5.65 -13.57 -2.27
C ASN A 173 -5.68 -12.85 -3.62
N LEU A 174 -6.86 -12.67 -4.22
CA LEU A 174 -7.04 -11.85 -5.42
C LEU A 174 -6.62 -10.41 -5.16
N TYR A 175 -7.10 -9.78 -4.09
CA TYR A 175 -6.69 -8.42 -3.71
C TYR A 175 -5.16 -8.32 -3.58
N ASP A 176 -4.54 -9.21 -2.82
CA ASP A 176 -3.08 -9.21 -2.62
C ASP A 176 -2.34 -9.42 -3.95
N SER A 177 -2.86 -10.26 -4.85
CA SER A 177 -2.29 -10.50 -6.19
C SER A 177 -2.30 -9.25 -7.08
N LEU A 178 -3.30 -8.42 -6.87
CA LEU A 178 -3.57 -7.27 -7.70
C LEU A 178 -2.72 -6.06 -7.32
N GLY A 179 -2.33 -5.89 -6.06
CA GLY A 179 -1.52 -4.74 -5.61
C GLY A 179 -0.08 -5.04 -5.25
N SER A 180 0.36 -6.29 -5.40
CA SER A 180 1.72 -6.70 -5.03
C SER A 180 2.65 -6.75 -6.25
N ALA A 181 3.96 -6.69 -5.97
CA ALA A 181 4.97 -7.08 -6.95
C ALA A 181 4.75 -8.53 -7.39
N ALA A 182 5.19 -8.86 -8.59
CA ALA A 182 5.02 -10.18 -9.17
C ALA A 182 5.44 -11.32 -8.21
N GLN A 183 4.64 -12.37 -8.13
CA GLN A 183 4.86 -13.52 -7.25
C GLN A 183 4.75 -14.83 -8.01
N THR A 184 5.59 -15.80 -7.64
CA THR A 184 5.54 -17.16 -8.16
C THR A 184 4.67 -18.03 -7.26
N GLU A 185 3.82 -18.87 -7.86
CA GLU A 185 2.87 -19.72 -7.14
C GLU A 185 3.57 -20.73 -6.21
N THR A 186 3.02 -20.89 -5.00
CA THR A 186 3.50 -21.86 -4.01
C THR A 186 2.35 -22.58 -3.32
N ALA A 187 2.44 -23.91 -3.23
CA ALA A 187 1.51 -24.76 -2.51
C ALA A 187 2.22 -25.57 -1.42
N THR A 188 1.57 -25.82 -0.30
CA THR A 188 2.07 -26.74 0.73
C THR A 188 1.27 -28.03 0.68
N VAL A 189 1.97 -29.15 0.54
CA VAL A 189 1.37 -30.49 0.58
C VAL A 189 1.61 -31.09 1.96
N THR A 190 0.53 -31.49 2.62
CA THR A 190 0.52 -32.25 3.88
C THR A 190 0.28 -33.71 3.58
N PHE A 191 1.31 -34.53 3.70
CA PHE A 191 1.23 -35.96 3.38
C PHE A 191 0.47 -36.74 4.45
N LYS A 192 -0.06 -37.89 4.04
CA LYS A 192 -0.72 -38.87 4.91
C LYS A 192 0.04 -40.19 4.85
N ALA A 193 -0.07 -40.99 5.91
CA ALA A 193 0.49 -42.32 5.92
C ALA A 193 -0.18 -43.20 4.86
N LEU A 194 0.59 -44.10 4.26
CA LEU A 194 0.16 -45.04 3.23
C LEU A 194 0.35 -46.46 3.75
N THR A 195 -0.65 -47.32 3.56
CA THR A 195 -0.47 -48.76 3.80
C THR A 195 0.27 -49.41 2.64
N ALA A 196 0.75 -50.64 2.83
CA ALA A 196 1.56 -51.34 1.83
C ALA A 196 0.86 -51.39 0.45
N GLY A 197 1.59 -50.99 -0.60
CA GLY A 197 1.08 -50.97 -1.98
C GLY A 197 0.16 -49.78 -2.32
N GLN A 198 -0.22 -48.92 -1.37
CA GLN A 198 -0.96 -47.70 -1.68
C GLN A 198 -0.09 -46.69 -2.42
N THR A 199 -0.76 -45.85 -3.20
CA THR A 199 -0.12 -44.85 -4.06
C THR A 199 -0.58 -43.44 -3.76
N VAL A 200 0.32 -42.49 -3.99
CA VAL A 200 0.02 -41.07 -4.06
C VAL A 200 0.66 -40.48 -5.32
N ILE A 201 -0.10 -39.67 -6.05
CA ILE A 201 0.29 -39.06 -7.31
C ILE A 201 0.25 -37.55 -7.13
N ILE A 202 1.37 -36.87 -7.33
CA ILE A 202 1.50 -35.41 -7.21
C ILE A 202 2.49 -34.91 -8.25
N GLY A 203 2.14 -33.82 -8.96
CA GLY A 203 3.05 -33.16 -9.91
C GLY A 203 3.56 -34.08 -11.02
N GLY A 204 2.81 -35.14 -11.36
CA GLY A 204 3.20 -36.14 -12.36
C GLY A 204 4.04 -37.30 -11.85
N LEU A 205 4.42 -37.34 -10.56
CA LEU A 205 5.11 -38.47 -9.93
C LEU A 205 4.15 -39.39 -9.19
N THR A 206 4.32 -40.71 -9.35
CA THR A 206 3.61 -41.73 -8.57
C THR A 206 4.56 -42.35 -7.54
N PHE A 207 4.26 -42.15 -6.25
CA PHE A 207 4.95 -42.84 -5.15
C PHE A 207 4.11 -44.04 -4.69
N THR A 208 4.76 -45.19 -4.51
CA THR A 208 4.13 -46.43 -4.02
C THR A 208 4.79 -46.88 -2.73
N ALA A 209 3.99 -47.09 -1.69
CA ALA A 209 4.47 -47.56 -0.40
C ALA A 209 4.96 -49.02 -0.48
N GLY A 210 6.08 -49.31 0.18
CA GLY A 210 6.68 -50.64 0.24
C GLY A 210 5.89 -51.62 1.12
N ALA A 211 6.41 -52.83 1.30
CA ALA A 211 5.72 -53.89 2.04
C ALA A 211 5.37 -53.55 3.50
N ASN A 212 6.09 -52.59 4.11
CA ASN A 212 5.83 -52.12 5.49
C ASN A 212 4.92 -50.88 5.56
N GLY A 213 4.41 -50.39 4.42
CA GLY A 213 3.77 -49.08 4.33
C GLY A 213 4.78 -47.92 4.40
N ALA A 214 4.25 -46.70 4.41
CA ALA A 214 5.01 -45.46 4.53
C ALA A 214 4.35 -44.52 5.54
N SER A 215 5.11 -43.97 6.48
CA SER A 215 4.63 -42.87 7.32
C SER A 215 4.52 -41.57 6.50
N ALA A 216 3.69 -40.63 6.96
CA ALA A 216 3.54 -39.33 6.28
C ALA A 216 4.88 -38.59 6.13
N VAL A 217 5.75 -38.66 7.15
CA VAL A 217 7.11 -38.09 7.12
C VAL A 217 7.99 -38.78 6.07
N GLN A 218 7.89 -40.11 5.91
CA GLN A 218 8.64 -40.84 4.88
C GLN A 218 8.21 -40.42 3.47
N VAL A 219 6.90 -40.26 3.24
CA VAL A 219 6.38 -39.76 1.96
C VAL A 219 6.82 -38.32 1.71
N ALA A 220 6.74 -37.43 2.72
CA ALA A 220 7.24 -36.06 2.62
C ALA A 220 8.74 -36.01 2.29
N ASN A 221 9.55 -36.86 2.92
CA ASN A 221 10.98 -36.98 2.63
C ASN A 221 11.25 -37.50 1.21
N ALA A 222 10.37 -38.34 0.64
CA ALA A 222 10.51 -38.76 -0.75
C ALA A 222 10.29 -37.58 -1.71
N PHE A 223 9.27 -36.75 -1.47
CA PHE A 223 8.90 -35.60 -2.31
C PHE A 223 9.70 -34.32 -2.07
N SER A 224 10.59 -34.25 -1.08
CA SER A 224 11.37 -33.04 -0.77
C SER A 224 12.53 -32.76 -1.75
N SER A 225 12.97 -31.51 -1.87
CA SER A 225 14.19 -31.13 -2.61
C SER A 225 14.30 -31.72 -4.03
N LEU A 226 13.17 -31.79 -4.74
CA LEU A 226 13.06 -32.27 -6.11
C LEU A 226 13.07 -31.08 -7.07
N ALA A 227 13.79 -31.22 -8.17
CA ALA A 227 13.79 -30.28 -9.27
C ALA A 227 12.76 -30.68 -10.32
N VAL A 228 12.28 -29.69 -11.07
CA VAL A 228 11.45 -29.95 -12.25
C VAL A 228 12.23 -30.84 -13.23
N GLY A 229 11.55 -31.82 -13.83
CA GLY A 229 12.16 -32.81 -14.71
C GLY A 229 12.79 -34.01 -13.99
N ASP A 230 12.79 -34.04 -12.65
CA ASP A 230 13.24 -35.23 -11.92
C ASP A 230 12.32 -36.43 -12.22
N ALA A 231 12.91 -37.48 -12.80
CA ALA A 231 12.22 -38.73 -13.12
C ALA A 231 12.26 -39.71 -11.93
N ALA A 232 11.22 -40.53 -11.80
CA ALA A 232 11.04 -41.49 -10.71
C ALA A 232 12.31 -42.33 -10.41
N GLY A 233 12.93 -42.92 -11.43
CA GLY A 233 14.14 -43.74 -11.28
C GLY A 233 15.33 -42.94 -10.73
N THR A 234 15.56 -41.74 -11.26
CA THR A 234 16.65 -40.84 -10.82
C THR A 234 16.48 -40.44 -9.36
N ILE A 235 15.24 -40.15 -8.94
CA ILE A 235 14.94 -39.80 -7.55
C ILE A 235 15.22 -41.00 -6.64
N ASN A 236 14.74 -42.19 -7.00
CA ASN A 236 14.95 -43.40 -6.20
C ASN A 236 16.43 -43.69 -5.97
N THR A 237 17.26 -43.58 -7.01
CA THR A 237 18.71 -43.79 -6.89
C THR A 237 19.36 -42.69 -6.04
N ARG A 238 19.06 -41.41 -6.31
CA ARG A 238 19.66 -40.27 -5.62
C ARG A 238 19.34 -40.24 -4.13
N LYS A 239 18.14 -40.67 -3.75
CA LYS A 239 17.67 -40.68 -2.35
C LYS A 239 17.72 -42.06 -1.70
N SER A 240 18.26 -43.08 -2.39
CA SER A 240 18.30 -44.47 -1.93
C SER A 240 16.94 -44.96 -1.43
N LEU A 241 15.88 -44.65 -2.16
CA LEU A 241 14.51 -45.02 -1.76
C LEU A 241 14.28 -46.53 -1.94
N GLY A 242 13.60 -47.12 -0.97
CA GLY A 242 13.26 -48.55 -0.95
C GLY A 242 12.25 -48.87 0.16
N ALA A 243 12.03 -50.16 0.41
CA ALA A 243 11.07 -50.61 1.41
C ALA A 243 11.39 -50.12 2.84
N SER A 244 12.68 -49.95 3.18
CA SER A 244 13.13 -49.42 4.49
C SER A 244 12.90 -47.92 4.65
N THR A 245 12.80 -47.17 3.55
CA THR A 245 12.50 -45.73 3.56
C THR A 245 11.01 -45.43 3.28
N GLY A 246 10.16 -46.45 3.34
CA GLY A 246 8.71 -46.35 3.18
C GLY A 246 8.20 -46.70 1.77
N GLY A 247 9.01 -46.63 0.72
CA GLY A 247 8.55 -46.89 -0.65
C GLY A 247 9.45 -46.30 -1.72
N THR A 248 8.97 -46.31 -2.97
CA THR A 248 9.70 -45.80 -4.15
C THR A 248 8.75 -45.08 -5.10
N PHE A 249 9.30 -44.21 -5.95
CA PHE A 249 8.58 -43.69 -7.10
C PHE A 249 8.50 -44.75 -8.19
N THR A 250 7.31 -45.16 -8.58
CA THR A 250 7.09 -46.25 -9.56
C THR A 250 6.94 -45.76 -10.98
N SER A 251 6.53 -44.49 -11.18
CA SER A 251 6.41 -43.89 -12.50
C SER A 251 6.39 -42.36 -12.42
N GLY A 252 6.60 -41.74 -13.58
CA GLY A 252 6.39 -40.31 -13.76
C GLY A 252 7.63 -39.44 -13.71
N THR A 253 7.41 -38.14 -13.88
CA THR A 253 8.43 -37.09 -13.85
C THR A 253 7.79 -35.85 -13.24
N LEU A 254 8.52 -35.15 -12.36
CA LEU A 254 7.99 -33.94 -11.74
C LEU A 254 7.86 -32.83 -12.80
N ALA A 255 6.64 -32.39 -13.08
CA ALA A 255 6.34 -31.39 -14.11
C ALA A 255 5.79 -30.10 -13.50
N GLY A 256 6.21 -28.95 -14.02
CA GLY A 256 5.68 -27.62 -13.66
C GLY A 256 6.07 -27.08 -12.29
N TRP A 257 6.56 -27.94 -11.38
CA TRP A 257 6.85 -27.61 -9.98
C TRP A 257 8.25 -28.06 -9.55
N SER A 258 8.84 -27.36 -8.60
CA SER A 258 9.98 -27.81 -7.79
C SER A 258 9.53 -27.95 -6.34
N THR A 259 10.30 -28.67 -5.51
CA THR A 259 9.97 -28.84 -4.09
C THR A 259 11.08 -28.38 -3.16
N GLY A 260 10.68 -27.76 -2.04
CA GLY A 260 11.57 -27.34 -0.96
C GLY A 260 11.97 -28.49 -0.04
N GLY A 261 12.75 -28.17 0.99
CA GLY A 261 13.12 -29.13 2.03
C GLY A 261 11.90 -29.66 2.82
N PRO A 262 12.00 -30.85 3.44
CA PRO A 262 10.91 -31.39 4.23
C PRO A 262 10.80 -30.66 5.57
N SER A 263 9.56 -30.43 6.04
CA SER A 263 9.27 -30.00 7.40
C SER A 263 8.24 -30.95 7.99
N SER A 264 8.69 -31.97 8.73
CA SER A 264 7.82 -33.04 9.23
C SER A 264 7.04 -33.73 8.08
N GLU A 265 5.71 -33.65 8.08
CA GLU A 265 4.80 -34.24 7.08
C GLU A 265 4.53 -33.29 5.90
N TYR A 266 5.18 -32.12 5.84
CA TYR A 266 4.89 -31.06 4.89
C TYR A 266 6.05 -30.85 3.89
N VAL A 267 5.69 -30.56 2.63
CA VAL A 267 6.64 -30.08 1.60
C VAL A 267 6.02 -28.93 0.83
N ALA A 268 6.78 -27.85 0.64
CA ALA A 268 6.39 -26.75 -0.22
C ALA A 268 6.74 -27.07 -1.68
N PHE A 269 5.77 -26.87 -2.57
CA PHE A 269 5.90 -26.93 -4.02
C PHE A 269 5.90 -25.51 -4.56
N THR A 270 6.86 -25.17 -5.42
CA THR A 270 6.98 -23.85 -6.06
C THR A 270 6.88 -24.01 -7.56
N SER A 271 6.03 -23.22 -8.20
CA SER A 271 5.86 -23.25 -9.66
C SER A 271 7.14 -22.81 -10.36
N THR A 272 7.42 -23.43 -11.51
CA THR A 272 8.54 -23.06 -12.38
C THR A 272 8.21 -21.92 -13.33
N SER A 273 6.91 -21.65 -13.54
CA SER A 273 6.44 -20.50 -14.27
C SER A 273 6.51 -19.28 -13.35
N SER A 274 7.65 -18.58 -13.38
CA SER A 274 7.87 -17.40 -12.56
C SER A 274 6.76 -16.38 -12.78
N ASN A 275 6.25 -15.79 -11.70
CA ASN A 275 5.35 -14.64 -11.77
C ASN A 275 4.06 -14.90 -12.57
N GLN A 276 3.60 -16.14 -12.63
CA GLN A 276 2.39 -16.50 -13.37
C GLN A 276 1.56 -17.47 -12.56
N ASN A 277 0.24 -17.37 -12.71
CA ASN A 277 -0.65 -18.38 -12.18
C ASN A 277 -0.55 -19.63 -13.04
N VAL A 278 -0.46 -20.78 -12.40
CA VAL A 278 -0.56 -22.08 -13.05
C VAL A 278 -1.81 -22.80 -12.54
N THR A 279 -2.10 -23.97 -13.09
CA THR A 279 -3.15 -24.83 -12.53
C THR A 279 -2.72 -25.31 -11.15
N ASN A 280 -3.59 -25.12 -10.16
CA ASN A 280 -3.32 -25.50 -8.77
C ASN A 280 -2.90 -26.96 -8.67
N LEU A 281 -1.90 -27.20 -7.81
CA LEU A 281 -1.39 -28.54 -7.56
C LEU A 281 -2.51 -29.44 -7.02
N SER A 282 -2.66 -30.62 -7.61
CA SER A 282 -3.60 -31.64 -7.17
C SER A 282 -2.86 -32.91 -6.75
N ALA A 283 -3.52 -33.69 -5.89
CA ALA A 283 -3.06 -35.02 -5.50
C ALA A 283 -4.15 -36.05 -5.78
N SER A 284 -3.75 -37.24 -6.19
CA SER A 284 -4.61 -38.41 -6.39
C SER A 284 -3.88 -39.69 -6.00
N GLY A 285 -4.47 -40.86 -6.25
CA GLY A 285 -3.89 -42.16 -5.95
C GLY A 285 -4.86 -43.09 -5.24
N THR A 286 -4.36 -44.22 -4.75
CA THR A 286 -5.15 -45.24 -4.04
C THR A 286 -5.10 -45.10 -2.52
N GLY A 287 -4.18 -44.31 -1.99
CA GLY A 287 -4.11 -43.97 -0.57
C GLY A 287 -5.01 -42.80 -0.18
N VAL A 288 -4.98 -42.43 1.10
CA VAL A 288 -5.67 -41.21 1.57
C VAL A 288 -5.03 -39.99 0.91
N THR A 289 -5.84 -39.19 0.23
CA THR A 289 -5.37 -38.00 -0.49
C THR A 289 -4.71 -37.00 0.47
N PRO A 290 -3.47 -36.57 0.20
CA PRO A 290 -2.82 -35.47 0.92
C PRO A 290 -3.66 -34.20 0.94
N THR A 291 -3.54 -33.42 2.02
CA THR A 291 -4.17 -32.10 2.08
C THR A 291 -3.24 -31.09 1.40
N ILE A 292 -3.72 -30.43 0.36
CA ILE A 292 -2.98 -29.36 -0.33
C ILE A 292 -3.58 -28.03 0.07
N SER A 293 -2.74 -27.13 0.57
CA SER A 293 -3.08 -25.72 0.77
C SER A 293 -2.27 -24.87 -0.19
N THR A 294 -2.94 -24.21 -1.14
CA THR A 294 -2.27 -23.16 -1.93
C THR A 294 -2.03 -21.97 -1.01
N TRP A 295 -0.75 -21.70 -0.73
CA TRP A 295 -0.37 -20.65 0.20
C TRP A 295 -0.24 -19.32 -0.51
N LYS A 296 0.13 -19.35 -1.79
CA LYS A 296 0.22 -18.19 -2.69
C LYS A 296 -0.12 -18.62 -4.11
N GLU A 297 -1.08 -17.95 -4.73
CA GLU A 297 -1.32 -18.00 -6.16
C GLU A 297 -0.25 -17.18 -6.91
N GLY A 298 0.09 -17.55 -8.13
CA GLY A 298 1.11 -16.85 -8.93
C GLY A 298 0.51 -15.70 -9.73
N TYR A 299 1.26 -14.60 -9.92
CA TYR A 299 0.77 -13.44 -10.68
C TYR A 299 1.92 -12.53 -11.12
N THR A 300 1.74 -11.82 -12.24
CA THR A 300 2.78 -10.92 -12.81
C THR A 300 2.85 -9.56 -12.09
N GLY A 301 2.08 -9.39 -11.01
CA GLY A 301 1.93 -8.14 -10.26
C GLY A 301 1.01 -7.12 -10.93
N ASN A 302 1.11 -5.85 -10.51
CA ASN A 302 0.39 -4.66 -11.01
C ASN A 302 0.31 -4.53 -12.56
N SER A 303 1.11 -5.29 -13.32
CA SER A 303 1.08 -5.37 -14.78
C SER A 303 -0.31 -5.74 -15.33
N VAL A 304 -1.12 -6.53 -14.62
CA VAL A 304 -2.47 -6.92 -15.05
C VAL A 304 -3.40 -5.70 -15.18
N PHE A 305 -3.38 -4.79 -14.21
CA PHE A 305 -4.23 -3.58 -14.24
C PHE A 305 -3.79 -2.58 -15.28
N ILE A 306 -2.47 -2.31 -15.32
CA ILE A 306 -1.90 -1.25 -16.15
C ILE A 306 -1.88 -1.67 -17.62
N SER A 307 -1.58 -2.95 -17.92
CA SER A 307 -1.43 -3.42 -19.30
C SER A 307 -2.76 -3.85 -19.93
N ASN A 308 -3.68 -4.44 -19.15
CA ASN A 308 -4.96 -4.94 -19.68
C ASN A 308 -6.17 -4.05 -19.35
N GLN A 309 -5.95 -2.90 -18.68
CA GLN A 309 -7.01 -1.97 -18.25
C GLN A 309 -8.16 -2.63 -17.48
N LEU A 310 -7.87 -3.64 -16.64
CA LEU A 310 -8.84 -4.35 -15.79
C LEU A 310 -9.25 -3.52 -14.57
N ILE A 311 -9.70 -2.29 -14.82
CA ILE A 311 -10.23 -1.38 -13.82
C ILE A 311 -11.75 -1.45 -13.80
N ALA A 312 -12.34 -1.19 -12.63
CA ALA A 312 -13.78 -1.29 -12.38
C ALA A 312 -14.63 -0.53 -13.42
N GLU A 313 -14.15 0.63 -13.87
CA GLU A 313 -14.79 1.49 -14.88
C GLU A 313 -14.95 0.82 -16.26
N ASN A 314 -14.04 -0.09 -16.61
CA ASN A 314 -14.01 -0.70 -17.94
C ASN A 314 -14.85 -1.98 -18.04
N PHE A 315 -15.44 -2.45 -16.94
CA PHE A 315 -16.29 -3.63 -16.97
C PHE A 315 -17.66 -3.30 -17.58
N LEU A 316 -18.08 -4.15 -18.51
CA LEU A 316 -19.36 -4.01 -19.20
C LEU A 316 -20.04 -5.38 -19.33
N SER A 317 -21.37 -5.36 -19.38
CA SER A 317 -22.13 -6.49 -19.88
C SER A 317 -21.86 -6.66 -21.38
N ILE A 318 -21.37 -7.84 -21.75
CA ILE A 318 -21.18 -8.28 -23.15
C ILE A 318 -22.13 -9.43 -23.48
N ALA A 319 -23.18 -9.56 -22.66
CA ALA A 319 -24.27 -10.50 -22.82
C ALA A 319 -24.85 -10.43 -24.24
N PRO A 320 -24.96 -11.57 -24.94
CA PRO A 320 -25.61 -11.61 -26.23
C PRO A 320 -27.05 -11.12 -26.18
N THR A 321 -27.47 -10.40 -27.22
CA THR A 321 -28.86 -9.92 -27.37
C THR A 321 -29.81 -11.02 -27.83
N ASP A 322 -29.30 -12.06 -28.48
CA ASP A 322 -30.10 -13.22 -28.91
C ASP A 322 -30.26 -14.23 -27.75
N PRO A 323 -31.48 -14.47 -27.26
CA PRO A 323 -31.74 -15.45 -26.20
C PRO A 323 -31.32 -16.88 -26.57
N LEU A 324 -31.34 -17.25 -27.86
CA LEU A 324 -30.98 -18.61 -28.29
C LEU A 324 -29.51 -18.94 -28.06
N MET A 325 -28.65 -17.94 -27.95
CA MET A 325 -27.23 -18.14 -27.64
C MET A 325 -27.05 -18.75 -26.24
N TYR A 326 -27.95 -18.48 -25.29
CA TYR A 326 -27.89 -19.06 -23.94
C TYR A 326 -28.25 -20.54 -23.87
N TYR A 327 -28.48 -21.20 -25.01
CA TYR A 327 -28.83 -22.61 -25.08
C TYR A 327 -27.89 -23.39 -26.00
N ASN A 328 -27.57 -24.62 -25.60
CA ASN A 328 -26.80 -25.56 -26.40
C ASN A 328 -27.65 -26.10 -27.56
N GLY A 329 -27.09 -26.07 -28.77
CA GLY A 329 -27.77 -26.56 -29.98
C GLY A 329 -28.94 -25.69 -30.46
N GLY A 330 -29.03 -24.42 -30.02
CA GLY A 330 -30.00 -23.44 -30.52
C GLY A 330 -31.47 -23.75 -30.19
N ASN A 331 -31.74 -24.61 -29.21
CA ASN A 331 -33.09 -24.96 -28.78
C ASN A 331 -33.31 -24.67 -27.28
N LEU A 332 -34.54 -24.40 -26.85
CA LEU A 332 -34.84 -23.99 -25.46
C LEU A 332 -34.68 -25.12 -24.41
N LEU A 333 -34.24 -26.31 -24.79
CA LEU A 333 -34.24 -27.49 -23.91
C LEU A 333 -32.94 -27.65 -23.12
N ASN A 334 -31.84 -27.07 -23.59
CA ASN A 334 -30.50 -27.25 -22.99
C ASN A 334 -29.87 -25.90 -22.63
N PRO A 335 -30.30 -25.23 -21.55
CA PRO A 335 -29.71 -23.96 -21.15
C PRO A 335 -28.23 -24.14 -20.77
N LYS A 336 -27.38 -23.21 -21.19
CA LYS A 336 -25.96 -23.12 -20.80
C LYS A 336 -25.77 -22.69 -19.34
N ILE A 337 -26.81 -22.12 -18.72
CA ILE A 337 -26.84 -21.78 -17.29
C ILE A 337 -27.80 -22.77 -16.62
N SER A 338 -27.23 -23.72 -15.86
CA SER A 338 -28.02 -24.68 -15.09
C SER A 338 -28.55 -24.05 -13.80
N SER A 339 -29.62 -24.62 -13.23
CA SER A 339 -30.13 -24.22 -11.91
C SER A 339 -29.08 -24.40 -10.80
N ALA A 340 -28.24 -25.44 -10.90
CA ALA A 340 -27.14 -25.67 -9.97
C ALA A 340 -26.10 -24.53 -10.03
N ASN A 341 -25.67 -24.14 -11.24
CA ASN A 341 -24.70 -23.06 -11.41
C ASN A 341 -25.26 -21.70 -11.00
N ALA A 342 -26.53 -21.44 -11.32
CA ALA A 342 -27.23 -20.23 -10.87
C ALA A 342 -27.29 -20.17 -9.34
N ASN A 343 -27.57 -21.29 -8.67
CA ASN A 343 -27.57 -21.37 -7.22
C ASN A 343 -26.15 -21.16 -6.64
N THR A 344 -25.11 -21.75 -7.25
CA THR A 344 -23.72 -21.51 -6.86
C THR A 344 -23.33 -20.03 -6.98
N ALA A 345 -23.70 -19.34 -8.07
CA ALA A 345 -23.46 -17.90 -8.18
C ALA A 345 -24.26 -17.08 -7.18
N GLN A 346 -25.51 -17.46 -6.89
CA GLN A 346 -26.32 -16.81 -5.86
C GLN A 346 -25.64 -16.91 -4.48
N LEU A 347 -25.11 -18.08 -4.12
CA LEU A 347 -24.36 -18.27 -2.87
C LEU A 347 -23.08 -17.41 -2.85
N LYS A 348 -22.37 -17.35 -3.98
CA LYS A 348 -21.19 -16.47 -4.14
C LYS A 348 -21.55 -14.98 -4.16
N SER A 349 -22.80 -14.59 -4.43
CA SER A 349 -23.23 -13.18 -4.40
C SER A 349 -23.14 -12.56 -3.00
N SER A 350 -23.38 -13.35 -1.95
CA SER A 350 -23.26 -12.86 -0.56
C SER A 350 -21.83 -12.47 -0.21
N LEU A 351 -20.84 -13.18 -0.76
CA LEU A 351 -19.42 -12.90 -0.58
C LEU A 351 -19.06 -11.49 -1.11
N PHE A 352 -19.59 -11.09 -2.26
CA PHE A 352 -19.36 -9.74 -2.79
C PHE A 352 -20.08 -8.66 -2.00
N GLY A 353 -21.24 -8.98 -1.41
CA GLY A 353 -21.92 -8.11 -0.45
C GLY A 353 -21.00 -7.76 0.73
N ASN A 354 -20.34 -8.76 1.30
CA ASN A 354 -19.36 -8.57 2.38
C ASN A 354 -18.16 -7.73 1.91
N VAL A 355 -17.59 -8.03 0.75
CA VAL A 355 -16.42 -7.29 0.21
C VAL A 355 -16.72 -5.79 0.02
N VAL A 356 -17.91 -5.46 -0.50
CA VAL A 356 -18.33 -4.05 -0.65
C VAL A 356 -18.60 -3.41 0.72
N ALA A 357 -19.20 -4.14 1.66
CA ALA A 357 -19.41 -3.65 3.02
C ALA A 357 -18.08 -3.38 3.75
N ASP A 358 -17.07 -4.23 3.58
CA ASP A 358 -15.73 -4.07 4.13
C ASP A 358 -15.02 -2.86 3.53
N LEU A 359 -15.17 -2.62 2.22
CA LEU A 359 -14.65 -1.41 1.57
C LEU A 359 -15.23 -0.13 2.20
N VAL A 360 -16.55 -0.07 2.36
CA VAL A 360 -17.22 1.09 2.98
C VAL A 360 -16.82 1.24 4.45
N THR A 361 -16.74 0.13 5.17
CA THR A 361 -16.34 0.10 6.59
C THR A 361 -14.93 0.63 6.77
N ASP A 362 -13.97 0.20 5.95
CA ASP A 362 -12.59 0.64 6.06
C ASP A 362 -12.41 2.11 5.71
N VAL A 363 -13.13 2.63 4.70
CA VAL A 363 -13.20 4.08 4.43
C VAL A 363 -13.76 4.81 5.66
N GLY A 364 -14.84 4.30 6.25
CA GLY A 364 -15.47 4.88 7.44
C GLY A 364 -14.53 4.92 8.64
N VAL A 365 -13.83 3.82 8.92
CA VAL A 365 -12.84 3.70 10.01
C VAL A 365 -11.66 4.65 9.78
N GLN A 366 -11.15 4.73 8.55
CA GLN A 366 -10.03 5.61 8.21
C GLN A 366 -10.40 7.10 8.39
N VAL A 367 -11.57 7.50 7.90
CA VAL A 367 -12.09 8.88 8.05
C VAL A 367 -12.36 9.21 9.51
N ALA A 368 -12.96 8.29 10.27
CA ALA A 368 -13.19 8.47 11.70
C ALA A 368 -11.87 8.64 12.46
N THR A 369 -10.85 7.86 12.11
CA THR A 369 -9.51 7.94 12.68
C THR A 369 -8.87 9.30 12.40
N TRP A 370 -8.86 9.75 11.14
CA TRP A 370 -8.32 11.06 10.77
C TRP A 370 -9.05 12.22 11.47
N LYS A 371 -10.38 12.14 11.58
CA LYS A 371 -11.19 13.15 12.28
C LYS A 371 -10.89 13.21 13.77
N ASN A 372 -10.74 12.06 14.42
CA ASN A 372 -10.38 11.98 15.84
C ASN A 372 -8.96 12.48 16.09
N THR A 373 -8.00 12.11 15.24
CA THR A 373 -6.62 12.60 15.31
C THR A 373 -6.56 14.13 15.09
N GLN A 374 -7.31 14.66 14.13
CA GLN A 374 -7.41 16.11 13.93
C GLN A 374 -7.91 16.82 15.18
N LYS A 375 -9.02 16.34 15.77
CA LYS A 375 -9.58 16.93 17.01
C LYS A 375 -8.58 16.88 18.17
N ALA A 376 -7.84 15.78 18.31
CA ALA A 376 -6.80 15.65 19.32
C ALA A 376 -5.66 16.67 19.09
N ASN A 377 -5.19 16.80 17.85
CA ASN A 377 -4.15 17.76 17.48
C ASN A 377 -4.60 19.21 17.68
N ASP A 378 -5.85 19.55 17.37
CA ASP A 378 -6.41 20.89 17.61
C ASP A 378 -6.43 21.22 19.11
N THR A 379 -6.75 20.23 19.96
CA THR A 379 -6.73 20.39 21.42
C THR A 379 -5.30 20.59 21.93
N VAL A 380 -4.34 19.81 21.44
CA VAL A 380 -2.92 19.96 21.81
C VAL A 380 -2.40 21.31 21.35
N LEU A 381 -2.73 21.74 20.14
CA LEU A 381 -2.33 23.05 19.61
C LEU A 381 -2.90 24.21 20.44
N ALA A 382 -4.16 24.11 20.87
CA ALA A 382 -4.76 25.12 21.76
C ALA A 382 -4.00 25.20 23.09
N ASN A 383 -3.75 24.06 23.75
CA ASN A 383 -2.99 24.04 25.01
C ASN A 383 -1.56 24.59 24.84
N LEU A 384 -0.87 24.27 23.75
CA LEU A 384 0.48 24.77 23.48
C LEU A 384 0.48 26.28 23.20
N LYS A 385 -0.55 26.80 22.53
CA LYS A 385 -0.73 28.25 22.36
C LYS A 385 -0.95 28.94 23.71
N ASP A 386 -1.83 28.41 24.55
CA ASP A 386 -2.08 28.98 25.87
C ASP A 386 -0.81 28.98 26.74
N GLN A 387 -0.03 27.89 26.73
CA GLN A 387 1.26 27.82 27.44
C GLN A 387 2.29 28.80 26.89
N ARG A 388 2.38 28.94 25.56
CA ARG A 388 3.25 29.92 24.92
C ARG A 388 2.85 31.33 25.32
N ASP A 389 1.56 31.65 25.28
CA ASP A 389 1.03 32.98 25.61
C ASP A 389 1.21 33.30 27.11
N GLN A 390 1.25 32.30 28.00
CA GLN A 390 1.61 32.49 29.40
C GLN A 390 3.10 32.84 29.61
N LEU A 391 4.00 32.27 28.80
CA LEU A 391 5.45 32.47 28.93
C LEU A 391 5.96 33.70 28.15
N SER A 392 5.40 33.93 26.96
CA SER A 392 5.84 34.92 25.97
C SER A 392 4.81 36.02 25.74
N GLY A 393 3.69 36.01 26.46
CA GLY A 393 2.68 37.07 26.40
C GLY A 393 3.23 38.36 26.99
N VAL A 394 3.14 39.44 26.21
CA VAL A 394 3.47 40.78 26.68
C VAL A 394 2.38 41.24 27.63
N ASN A 395 2.74 41.45 28.90
CA ASN A 395 1.82 42.05 29.86
C ASN A 395 1.71 43.55 29.57
N LEU A 396 0.62 43.94 28.90
CA LEU A 396 0.37 45.34 28.50
C LEU A 396 0.43 46.30 29.70
N ASP A 397 0.10 45.85 30.91
CA ASP A 397 0.18 46.67 32.12
C ASP A 397 1.64 46.90 32.55
N GLU A 398 2.50 45.89 32.39
CA GLU A 398 3.93 45.98 32.70
C GLU A 398 4.68 46.81 31.65
N GLU A 399 4.29 46.69 30.38
CA GLU A 399 4.83 47.52 29.30
C GLU A 399 4.34 48.97 29.38
N ALA A 400 3.08 49.21 29.78
CA ALA A 400 2.55 50.54 30.08
C ALA A 400 3.21 51.16 31.33
N ALA A 401 3.47 50.37 32.37
CA ALA A 401 4.22 50.82 33.55
C ALA A 401 5.67 51.17 33.20
N ASN A 402 6.32 50.36 32.36
CA ASN A 402 7.66 50.66 31.84
C ASN A 402 7.65 51.89 30.95
N LEU A 403 6.63 52.08 30.10
CA LEU A 403 6.47 53.29 29.30
C LEU A 403 6.30 54.54 30.18
N LEU A 404 5.44 54.48 31.19
CA LEU A 404 5.27 55.55 32.18
C LEU A 404 6.58 55.83 32.92
N LYS A 405 7.31 54.81 33.32
CA LYS A 405 8.63 54.93 33.95
C LYS A 405 9.64 55.59 33.01
N TYR A 406 9.67 55.24 31.72
CA TYR A 406 10.54 55.88 30.72
C TYR A 406 10.15 57.32 30.47
N GLN A 407 8.85 57.64 30.41
CA GLN A 407 8.36 59.02 30.31
C GLN A 407 8.76 59.85 31.54
N GLN A 408 8.63 59.27 32.74
CA GLN A 408 9.06 59.91 33.99
C GLN A 408 10.57 60.13 34.02
N LEU A 409 11.38 59.13 33.66
CA LEU A 409 12.84 59.25 33.59
C LEU A 409 13.29 60.28 32.54
N TYR A 410 12.60 60.37 31.40
CA TYR A 410 12.85 61.39 30.39
C TYR A 410 12.52 62.80 30.92
N SER A 411 11.39 62.96 31.61
CA SER A 411 11.00 64.23 32.25
C SER A 411 11.96 64.63 33.38
N ALA A 412 12.49 63.66 34.12
CA ALA A 412 13.50 63.89 35.16
C ALA A 412 14.85 64.26 34.55
N SER A 413 15.27 63.58 33.47
CA SER A 413 16.52 63.86 32.76
C SER A 413 16.50 65.25 32.12
N THR A 414 15.38 65.65 31.52
CA THR A 414 15.20 67.01 30.97
C THR A 414 15.21 68.07 32.07
N LYS A 415 14.61 67.82 33.25
CA LYS A 415 14.75 68.70 34.42
C LYS A 415 16.19 68.80 34.91
N ILE A 416 16.92 67.69 35.00
CA ILE A 416 18.35 67.69 35.39
C ILE A 416 19.17 68.51 34.39
N LEU A 417 18.90 68.38 33.08
CA LEU A 417 19.55 69.21 32.05
C LEU A 417 19.20 70.70 32.19
N GLN A 418 17.95 71.02 32.52
CA GLN A 418 17.53 72.41 32.79
C GLN A 418 18.22 72.97 34.03
N THR A 419 18.26 72.23 35.13
CA THR A 419 18.96 72.63 36.37
C THR A 419 20.47 72.72 36.14
N GLY A 420 21.06 71.80 35.36
CA GLY A 420 22.45 71.86 34.94
C GLY A 420 22.76 73.11 34.13
N ASN A 421 21.91 73.47 33.15
CA ASN A 421 22.04 74.72 32.40
C ASN A 421 21.87 75.96 33.29
N GLN A 422 20.95 75.93 34.26
CA GLN A 422 20.78 77.03 35.23
C GLN A 422 21.98 77.18 36.15
N MET A 423 22.57 76.08 36.63
CA MET A 423 23.80 76.12 37.42
C MET A 423 24.99 76.58 36.58
N PHE A 424 25.11 76.11 35.35
CA PHE A 424 26.14 76.56 34.41
C PHE A 424 26.03 78.05 34.12
N ASN A 425 24.83 78.56 33.86
CA ASN A 425 24.57 79.98 33.66
C ASN A 425 24.82 80.81 34.92
N THR A 426 24.46 80.31 36.11
CA THR A 426 24.77 80.99 37.38
C THR A 426 26.27 81.06 37.61
N LEU A 427 27.03 79.99 37.33
CA LEU A 427 28.49 80.00 37.42
C LEU A 427 29.12 80.97 36.40
N LEU A 428 28.59 81.04 35.18
CA LEU A 428 29.00 82.03 34.19
C LEU A 428 28.67 83.47 34.63
N ALA A 429 27.53 83.70 35.27
CA ALA A 429 27.11 85.00 35.76
C ALA A 429 27.89 85.48 36.99
N ILE A 430 28.53 84.57 37.74
CA ILE A 430 29.44 84.90 38.85
C ILE A 430 30.88 85.19 38.33
N MET A 431 31.24 84.68 37.15
CA MET A 431 32.56 84.90 36.54
C MET A 431 32.67 86.18 35.68
N ASN A 432 31.56 86.82 35.36
CA ASN A 432 31.51 88.17 34.77
C ASN A 432 31.17 89.20 35.85
#